data_AF-A0A7W1N142-F1
#
_entry.id   AF-A0A7W1N142-F1
#
_cell.length_a   1.000
_cell.length_b   1.000
_cell.length_c   1.000
_cell.angle_alpha   90.00
_cell.angle_beta   90.00
_cell.angle_gamma   90.00
#
_symmetry.space_group_name_H-M   'P 1'
#
loop_
_entity.id
_entity.type
_entity.pdbx_description
1 polymer ?
#
loop_
_entity_poly.entity_id
_entity_poly.type
_entity_poly.pdbx_seq_one_letter_code
_entity_poly.pdbx_strand_id
1 'polypeptide(L)' 'ARVRPDGIHGLTPKSVKKKLKAPSFAAGVDREGVRRGAEELGVDFDEHVARVIAAMEERAPELGLEPGAAVVAPRADGG' A
#
# COMPACT_ATOMS: atom_id res chain seq x y z
N ALA A 1 11.94 8.44 -7.88
CA ALA A 1 11.53 7.05 -8.18
C ALA A 1 10.29 7.11 -9.05
N ARG A 2 10.23 6.40 -10.18
CA ARG A 2 9.08 6.41 -11.10
C ARG A 2 8.02 5.46 -10.54
N VAL A 3 6.90 6.01 -10.08
CA VAL A 3 5.69 5.23 -9.76
C VAL A 3 5.28 4.51 -11.04
N ARG A 4 4.95 3.22 -10.95
CA ARG A 4 4.54 2.41 -12.10
C ARG A 4 3.27 3.04 -12.70
N PRO A 5 3.11 3.06 -14.04
CA PRO A 5 1.90 3.59 -14.67
C PRO A 5 0.62 2.83 -14.27
N ASP A 6 0.78 1.61 -13.74
CA ASP A 6 -0.32 0.72 -13.36
C ASP A 6 -0.93 0.97 -11.95
N GLY A 7 -0.40 1.94 -11.19
CA GLY A 7 -0.95 2.27 -9.86
C GLY A 7 -0.78 1.14 -8.82
N ILE A 8 -1.86 0.87 -8.06
CA ILE A 8 -1.94 -0.24 -7.07
C ILE A 8 -2.07 -1.61 -7.74
N HIS A 9 -2.53 -1.67 -9.00
CA HIS A 9 -2.80 -2.93 -9.68
C HIS A 9 -1.51 -3.72 -9.98
N GLY A 10 -1.58 -5.03 -9.71
CA GLY A 10 -0.45 -5.95 -9.92
C GLY A 10 0.68 -5.83 -8.89
N LEU A 11 0.46 -5.13 -7.77
CA LEU A 11 1.38 -5.20 -6.63
C LEU A 11 1.30 -6.57 -5.97
N THR A 12 2.46 -7.19 -5.77
CA THR A 12 2.58 -8.47 -5.06
C THR A 12 3.29 -8.28 -3.72
N PRO A 13 3.04 -9.15 -2.72
CA PRO A 13 3.70 -9.05 -1.42
C PRO A 13 5.24 -9.08 -1.55
N LYS A 14 5.75 -9.87 -2.48
CA LYS A 14 7.19 -9.93 -2.82
C LYS A 14 7.74 -8.59 -3.31
N SER A 15 7.00 -7.89 -4.17
CA SER A 15 7.38 -6.56 -4.66
C SER A 15 7.30 -5.49 -3.57
N VAL A 16 6.28 -5.56 -2.70
CA VAL A 16 6.14 -4.66 -1.55
C VAL A 16 7.29 -4.86 -0.56
N LYS A 17 7.62 -6.10 -0.20
CA LYS A 17 8.79 -6.39 0.65
C LYS A 17 10.09 -5.82 0.07
N LYS A 18 10.30 -5.97 -1.24
CA LYS A 18 11.48 -5.42 -1.91
C LYS A 18 11.48 -3.89 -1.88
N LYS A 19 10.32 -3.26 -2.09
CA LYS A 19 10.16 -1.80 -2.04
C LYS A 19 10.28 -1.22 -0.63
N LEU A 20 9.76 -1.89 0.39
CA LEU A 20 9.91 -1.48 1.80
C LEU A 20 11.38 -1.40 2.23
N LYS A 21 12.26 -2.22 1.66
CA LYS A 21 13.72 -2.12 1.88
C LYS A 21 14.33 -0.85 1.28
N ALA A 22 13.70 -0.26 0.27
CA ALA A 22 14.17 0.99 -0.31
C ALA A 22 13.78 2.15 0.63
N PRO A 23 14.76 2.93 1.16
CA PRO A 23 14.47 3.99 2.11
C PRO A 23 13.60 5.10 1.54
N SER A 24 13.65 5.33 0.21
CA SER A 24 12.89 6.35 -0.50
C SER A 24 11.44 5.98 -0.83
N PHE A 25 11.04 4.71 -0.72
CA PHE A 25 9.68 4.29 -1.06
C PHE A 25 8.70 4.55 0.09
N ALA A 26 9.16 4.39 1.32
CA ALA A 26 8.35 4.47 2.53
C ALA A 26 9.14 5.17 3.65
N ALA A 27 9.67 6.36 3.35
CA ALA A 27 10.54 7.10 4.26
C ALA A 27 9.85 7.48 5.58
N GLY A 28 8.51 7.64 5.56
CA GLY A 28 7.70 7.91 6.75
C GLY A 28 7.00 6.70 7.36
N VAL A 29 7.27 5.48 6.88
CA VAL A 29 6.62 4.27 7.40
C VAL A 29 7.52 3.58 8.42
N ASP A 30 6.96 3.30 9.59
CA ASP A 30 7.61 2.48 10.61
C ASP A 30 7.55 1.00 10.25
N ARG A 31 8.66 0.45 9.78
CA ARG A 31 8.75 -0.94 9.28
C ARG A 31 8.64 -1.99 10.38
N GLU A 32 8.95 -1.61 11.61
CA GLU A 32 8.77 -2.48 12.77
C GLU A 32 7.28 -2.62 13.10
N GLY A 33 6.55 -1.51 13.17
CA GLY A 33 5.12 -1.44 13.39
C GLY A 33 4.32 -2.24 12.37
N VAL A 34 4.71 -2.22 11.09
CA VAL A 34 4.04 -3.06 10.06
C VAL A 34 4.23 -4.56 10.37
N ARG A 35 5.43 -4.97 10.82
CA ARG A 35 5.69 -6.37 11.17
C ARG A 35 4.97 -6.79 12.43
N ARG A 36 5.01 -5.95 13.46
CA ARG A 36 4.29 -6.17 14.70
C ARG A 36 2.78 -6.24 14.47
N GLY A 37 2.23 -5.38 13.62
CA GLY A 37 0.81 -5.43 13.25
C GLY A 37 0.39 -6.77 12.63
N ALA A 38 1.22 -7.36 11.78
CA ALA A 38 0.97 -8.70 11.24
C ALA A 38 1.02 -9.78 12.34
N GLU A 39 2.00 -9.69 13.24
CA GLU A 39 2.18 -10.62 14.36
C GLU A 39 1.03 -10.55 15.37
N GLU A 40 0.56 -9.35 15.73
CA GLU A 40 -0.57 -9.13 16.64
C GLU A 40 -1.89 -9.63 16.04
N LEU A 41 -2.02 -9.59 14.70
CA LEU A 41 -3.14 -10.19 13.98
C LEU A 41 -3.01 -11.72 13.85
N GLY A 42 -1.88 -12.30 14.27
CA GLY A 42 -1.62 -13.74 14.19
C GLY A 42 -1.52 -14.26 12.75
N VAL A 43 -1.15 -13.40 11.79
CA VAL A 43 -1.07 -13.74 10.37
C VAL A 43 0.34 -13.56 9.83
N ASP A 44 0.64 -14.32 8.79
CA ASP A 44 1.92 -14.19 8.10
C ASP A 44 2.04 -12.81 7.44
N PHE A 45 3.26 -12.25 7.42
CA PHE A 45 3.48 -10.90 6.90
C PHE A 45 3.10 -10.78 5.42
N ASP A 46 3.39 -11.82 4.62
CA ASP A 46 3.00 -11.86 3.21
C ASP A 46 1.49 -11.88 3.04
N GLU A 47 0.77 -12.60 3.90
CA GLU A 47 -0.68 -12.65 3.87
C GLU A 47 -1.29 -11.31 4.31
N HIS A 48 -0.73 -10.69 5.36
CA HIS A 48 -1.15 -9.36 5.78
C HIS A 48 -0.98 -8.34 4.65
N VAL A 49 0.18 -8.33 4.00
CA VAL A 49 0.45 -7.45 2.85
C VAL A 49 -0.49 -7.75 1.69
N ALA A 50 -0.77 -9.02 1.38
CA ALA A 50 -1.72 -9.39 0.33
C ALA A 50 -3.14 -8.85 0.62
N ARG A 51 -3.61 -8.99 1.86
CA ARG A 51 -4.92 -8.46 2.30
C ARG A 51 -4.99 -6.94 2.19
N VAL A 52 -3.93 -6.24 2.60
CA VAL A 52 -3.86 -4.77 2.49
C VAL A 52 -3.85 -4.34 1.02
N ILE A 53 -3.09 -5.02 0.16
CA ILE A 53 -3.10 -4.74 -1.29
C ILE A 53 -4.50 -4.94 -1.86
N ALA A 54 -5.16 -6.08 -1.57
CA ALA A 54 -6.50 -6.36 -2.07
C ALA A 54 -7.53 -5.30 -1.62
N ALA A 55 -7.48 -4.89 -0.35
CA ALA A 55 -8.34 -3.83 0.17
C ALA A 55 -8.06 -2.46 -0.50
N MET A 56 -6.79 -2.15 -0.78
CA MET A 56 -6.41 -0.93 -1.50
C MET A 56 -6.79 -0.99 -2.99
N GLU A 57 -6.73 -2.16 -3.62
CA GLU A 57 -7.19 -2.38 -5.00
C GLU A 57 -8.71 -2.22 -5.12
N GLU A 58 -9.48 -2.79 -4.17
CA GLU A 58 -10.94 -2.63 -4.14
C GLU A 58 -11.36 -1.15 -4.01
N ARG A 59 -10.61 -0.38 -3.21
CA ARG A 59 -10.87 1.05 -2.97
C ARG A 59 -10.02 1.97 -3.84
N ALA A 60 -9.31 1.43 -4.84
CA ALA A 60 -8.48 2.20 -5.75
C ALA A 60 -9.18 3.39 -6.41
N PRO A 61 -10.45 3.30 -6.87
CA PRO A 61 -11.17 4.44 -7.46
C PRO A 61 -11.43 5.56 -6.43
N GLU A 62 -11.71 5.21 -5.19
CA GLU A 62 -11.97 6.19 -4.12
C GLU A 62 -10.68 6.88 -3.65
N LEU A 63 -9.57 6.14 -3.67
CA LEU A 63 -8.27 6.59 -3.19
C LEU A 63 -7.43 7.29 -4.28
N GLY A 64 -7.93 7.33 -5.53
CA GLY A 64 -7.19 7.87 -6.67
C GLY A 64 -5.92 7.07 -6.98
N LEU A 65 -5.93 5.75 -6.72
CA LEU A 65 -4.80 4.84 -6.93
C LEU A 65 -4.87 4.08 -8.27
N GLU A 66 -5.88 4.40 -9.08
CA GLU A 66 -6.09 3.86 -10.42
C GLU A 66 -4.94 4.25 -11.38
N PRO A 67 -4.67 3.42 -12.40
CA PRO A 67 -3.57 3.65 -13.33
C PRO A 67 -3.85 4.91 -14.14
N GLY A 68 -3.02 5.95 -13.92
CA GLY A 68 -3.18 7.25 -14.58
C GLY A 68 -4.00 8.29 -13.80
N ALA A 69 -4.46 7.97 -12.58
CA ALA A 69 -5.06 8.97 -11.70
C ALA A 69 -3.99 9.97 -11.24
N ALA A 70 -4.01 11.18 -11.80
CA ALA A 70 -3.33 12.32 -11.21
C ALA A 70 -3.95 12.54 -9.82
N VAL A 71 -3.14 12.40 -8.77
CA VAL A 71 -3.54 12.52 -7.36
C VAL A 71 -4.59 13.63 -7.15
N VAL A 72 -5.86 13.24 -7.03
CA VAL A 72 -6.92 14.11 -6.54
C VAL A 72 -7.02 13.84 -5.04
N ALA A 73 -6.55 14.79 -4.24
CA ALA A 73 -6.63 14.70 -2.79
C ALA A 73 -8.09 14.47 -2.36
N PRO A 74 -8.35 13.60 -1.37
CA PRO A 74 -9.72 13.32 -0.94
C PRO A 74 -10.36 14.61 -0.40
N ARG A 75 -11.49 14.98 -1.00
CA ARG A 75 -12.41 15.97 -0.42
C ARG A 75 -12.87 15.42 0.92
N ALA A 76 -12.55 16.14 1.99
CA ALA A 76 -13.10 15.91 3.31
C ALA A 76 -14.63 16.02 3.26
N ASP A 77 -15.31 14.90 3.44
CA ASP A 77 -16.68 14.79 3.91
C ASP A 77 -16.56 14.08 5.27
N GLY A 78 -17.01 14.55 6.41
CA GLY A 78 -17.88 15.65 6.81
C GLY A 78 -18.10 15.40 8.31
N GLY A 79 -18.00 16.45 9.13
CA GLY A 79 -18.14 16.39 10.59
C GLY A 79 -17.75 17.72 11.21
#